data_AF-A0A349BMR5-F1
#
_entry.id   AF-A0A349BMR5-F1
#
_cell.length_a   1.000
_cell.length_b   1.000
_cell.length_c   1.000
_cell.angle_alpha   90.00
_cell.angle_beta   90.00
_cell.angle_gamma   90.00
#
_symmetry.space_group_name_H-M   'P 1'
#
loop_
_entity.id
_entity.type
_entity.pdbx_description
1 polymer ?
#
loop_
_entity_poly.entity_id
_entity_poly.type
_entity_poly.pdbx_seq_one_letter_code
_entity_poly.pdbx_strand_id
1 'polypeptide(L)'
;MLSRRHIGKAGELLVQYKLIKHGIDSSAMTTDAGVDLVAYSPRNKRAYTIQVKTQEKPTPGGGKGKLAIGWYLNETSPADLVAVTDLSTDSVWLFTHSEFTTFAQQHSSKGIYQLYMYVDETIKTKKEKALKSQFNDYLIEKRFKTFF
;
A
#
# COMPACT_ATOMS: atom_id res chain seq x y z
N MET A 1 1.19 -22.04 5.92
CA MET A 1 1.01 -21.04 4.83
C MET A 1 -0.24 -20.25 5.12
N LEU A 2 -0.20 -18.92 5.12
CA LEU A 2 -1.39 -18.10 5.36
C LEU A 2 -2.32 -18.14 4.14
N SER A 3 -3.64 -18.08 4.38
CA SER A 3 -4.60 -17.91 3.29
C SER A 3 -4.53 -16.47 2.76
N ARG A 4 -4.91 -16.24 1.49
CA ARG A 4 -4.99 -14.88 0.93
C ARG A 4 -5.85 -13.94 1.78
N ARG A 5 -6.93 -14.46 2.37
CA ARG A 5 -7.80 -13.71 3.28
C ARG A 5 -7.09 -13.33 4.58
N HIS A 6 -6.33 -14.25 5.19
CA HIS A 6 -5.55 -13.95 6.39
C HIS A 6 -4.41 -12.96 6.10
N ILE A 7 -3.77 -13.06 4.94
CA ILE A 7 -2.75 -12.08 4.50
C ILE A 7 -3.38 -10.69 4.37
N GLY A 8 -4.53 -10.58 3.70
CA GLY A 8 -5.28 -9.32 3.60
C GLY A 8 -5.58 -8.71 4.98
N LYS A 9 -6.22 -9.50 5.86
CA LYS A 9 -6.59 -9.06 7.21
C LYS A 9 -5.41 -8.71 8.10
N ALA A 10 -4.29 -9.42 7.96
CA ALA A 10 -3.06 -9.07 8.69
C ALA A 10 -2.53 -7.70 8.27
N GLY A 11 -2.59 -7.36 6.97
CA GLY A 11 -2.21 -6.02 6.50
C GLY A 11 -3.18 -4.94 6.94
N GLU A 12 -4.49 -5.19 6.94
CA GLU A 12 -5.47 -4.25 7.50
C GLU A 12 -5.17 -3.96 8.98
N LEU A 13 -4.95 -5.01 9.78
CA LEU A 13 -4.60 -4.89 11.20
C LEU A 13 -3.29 -4.14 11.40
N LEU A 14 -2.28 -4.38 10.57
CA LEU A 14 -1.00 -3.66 10.61
C LEU A 14 -1.19 -2.16 10.34
N VAL A 15 -2.02 -1.79 9.37
CA VAL A 15 -2.32 -0.38 9.07
C VAL A 15 -3.04 0.26 10.26
N GLN A 16 -4.09 -0.38 10.79
CA GLN A 16 -4.80 0.12 11.98
C GLN A 16 -3.88 0.26 13.18
N TYR A 17 -3.01 -0.73 13.43
CA TYR A 17 -2.01 -0.68 14.50
C TYR A 17 -1.08 0.53 14.35
N LYS A 18 -0.57 0.80 13.14
CA LYS A 18 0.30 1.97 12.91
C LYS A 18 -0.46 3.29 13.08
N LEU A 19 -1.72 3.38 12.64
CA LEU A 19 -2.57 4.55 12.84
C LEU A 19 -2.80 4.82 14.34
N ILE A 20 -3.27 3.83 15.10
CA ILE A 20 -3.59 4.02 16.53
C ILE A 20 -2.33 4.29 17.36
N LYS A 21 -1.19 3.69 17.00
CA LYS A 21 0.12 3.98 17.63
C LYS A 21 0.53 5.45 17.51
N HIS A 22 0.00 6.17 16.52
CA HIS A 22 0.20 7.60 16.31
C HIS A 22 -1.01 8.45 16.70
N GLY A 23 -1.96 7.88 17.47
CA GLY A 23 -3.14 8.60 17.97
C GLY A 23 -4.23 8.84 16.92
N ILE A 24 -4.23 8.08 15.82
CA ILE A 24 -5.23 8.18 14.77
C ILE A 24 -6.26 7.07 14.90
N ASP A 25 -7.50 7.45 15.19
CA ASP A 25 -8.62 6.52 15.23
C ASP A 25 -8.96 6.01 13.84
N SER A 26 -9.18 4.70 13.75
CA SER A 26 -9.58 4.03 12.51
C SER A 26 -10.51 2.85 12.76
N SER A 27 -11.37 2.60 11.78
CA SER A 27 -12.36 1.51 11.82
C SER A 27 -12.27 0.70 10.54
N ALA A 28 -12.35 -0.63 10.66
CA ALA A 28 -12.49 -1.51 9.51
C ALA A 28 -13.89 -1.39 8.91
N MET A 29 -13.97 -1.38 7.59
CA MET A 29 -15.23 -1.43 6.86
C MET A 29 -15.57 -2.88 6.52
N THR A 30 -16.84 -3.24 6.64
CA THR A 30 -17.35 -4.58 6.32
C THR A 30 -17.95 -4.67 4.91
N THR A 31 -17.98 -3.56 4.17
CA THR A 31 -18.59 -3.45 2.84
C THR A 31 -17.60 -3.79 1.74
N ASP A 32 -18.04 -4.56 0.74
CA ASP A 32 -17.24 -4.94 -0.45
C ASP A 32 -17.12 -3.81 -1.49
N ALA A 33 -17.00 -2.56 -1.03
CA ALA A 33 -16.95 -1.37 -1.89
C ALA A 33 -15.51 -1.03 -2.35
N GLY A 34 -14.54 -1.92 -2.14
CA GLY A 34 -13.14 -1.63 -2.41
C GLY A 34 -12.47 -0.66 -1.43
N VAL A 35 -13.09 -0.43 -0.26
CA VAL A 35 -12.52 0.31 0.88
C VAL A 35 -12.43 -0.64 2.07
N ASP A 36 -11.26 -0.72 2.69
CA ASP A 36 -11.01 -1.64 3.80
C ASP A 36 -11.07 -0.92 5.16
N LEU A 37 -10.61 0.33 5.24
CA LEU A 37 -10.57 1.11 6.48
C LEU A 37 -11.08 2.54 6.26
N VAL A 38 -11.54 3.15 7.35
CA VAL A 38 -11.74 4.61 7.46
C VAL A 38 -10.91 5.13 8.64
N ALA A 39 -10.19 6.23 8.43
CA ALA A 39 -9.41 6.89 9.48
C ALA A 39 -9.77 8.37 9.56
N TYR A 40 -10.03 8.88 10.76
CA TYR A 40 -10.30 10.31 10.95
C TYR A 40 -9.00 11.10 11.01
N SER A 41 -8.91 12.19 10.24
CA SER A 41 -7.80 13.14 10.29
C SER A 41 -8.18 14.35 11.13
N PRO A 42 -7.59 14.52 12.33
CA PRO A 42 -7.79 15.73 13.12
C PRO A 42 -7.28 16.98 12.41
N ARG A 43 -6.14 16.87 11.71
CA ARG A 43 -5.54 17.97 10.95
C ARG A 43 -6.47 18.49 9.86
N ASN A 44 -6.99 17.59 9.03
CA ASN A 44 -7.79 17.96 7.86
C ASN A 44 -9.30 18.00 8.16
N LYS A 45 -9.71 17.68 9.40
CA LYS A 45 -11.09 17.64 9.89
C LYS A 45 -12.02 16.79 9.02
N ARG A 46 -11.49 15.70 8.46
CA ARG A 46 -12.24 14.78 7.58
C ARG A 46 -11.82 13.34 7.80
N ALA A 47 -12.68 12.42 7.42
CA ALA A 47 -12.31 11.01 7.30
C ALA A 47 -11.66 10.73 5.94
N TYR A 48 -10.65 9.86 5.95
CA TYR A 48 -10.06 9.27 4.76
C TYR A 48 -10.52 7.81 4.65
N THR A 49 -11.03 7.44 3.49
CA THR A 49 -11.22 6.04 3.10
C THR A 49 -9.88 5.45 2.62
N ILE A 50 -9.56 4.24 3.04
CA ILE A 50 -8.28 3.58 2.76
C ILE A 50 -8.53 2.19 2.19
N GLN A 51 -7.97 1.91 1.01
CA GLN A 51 -7.86 0.55 0.49
C GLN A 51 -6.50 -0.03 0.87
N VAL A 52 -6.49 -1.25 1.40
CA VAL A 52 -5.29 -1.96 1.83
C VAL A 52 -4.93 -3.03 0.80
N LYS A 53 -3.66 -3.04 0.37
CA LYS A 53 -3.10 -4.13 -0.44
C LYS A 53 -1.90 -4.72 0.28
N THR A 54 -1.91 -6.03 0.46
CA THR A 54 -0.95 -6.70 1.34
C THR A 54 -0.11 -7.71 0.59
N GLN A 55 1.19 -7.69 0.87
CA GLN A 55 2.13 -8.71 0.43
C GLN A 55 2.76 -9.36 1.67
N GLU A 56 2.72 -10.70 1.74
CA GLU A 56 3.27 -11.44 2.88
C GLU A 56 4.80 -11.34 2.95
N LYS A 57 5.45 -11.45 1.79
CA LYS A 57 6.91 -11.36 1.64
C LYS A 57 7.30 -11.05 0.20
N PRO A 58 8.54 -10.58 -0.05
CA PRO A 58 9.03 -10.39 -1.40
C PRO A 58 8.99 -11.69 -2.21
N THR A 59 8.63 -11.58 -3.49
CA THR A 59 8.52 -12.71 -4.42
C THR A 59 9.26 -12.41 -5.72
N PRO A 60 9.82 -13.43 -6.41
CA PRO A 60 10.50 -13.23 -7.69
C PRO A 60 9.49 -12.88 -8.78
N GLY A 61 9.74 -11.79 -9.52
CA GLY A 61 8.91 -11.41 -10.66
C GLY A 61 8.87 -12.51 -11.72
N GLY A 62 7.67 -12.97 -12.12
CA GLY A 62 7.54 -14.08 -13.08
C GLY A 62 8.15 -15.42 -12.60
N GLY A 63 8.28 -15.61 -11.27
CA GLY A 63 8.76 -16.86 -10.66
C GLY A 63 10.28 -17.05 -10.67
N LYS A 64 11.02 -16.34 -11.51
CA LYS A 64 12.49 -16.41 -11.61
C LYS A 64 13.20 -15.05 -11.61
N GLY A 65 12.45 -13.97 -11.64
CA GLY A 65 12.99 -12.62 -11.67
C GLY A 65 13.48 -12.14 -10.32
N LYS A 66 13.87 -10.87 -10.28
CA LYS A 66 14.33 -10.20 -9.06
C LYS A 66 13.22 -10.15 -8.00
N LEU A 67 13.61 -10.23 -6.73
CA LEU A 67 12.69 -10.15 -5.61
C LEU A 67 12.08 -8.75 -5.50
N ALA A 68 10.76 -8.69 -5.46
CA ALA A 68 10.00 -7.47 -5.26
C ALA A 68 8.79 -7.72 -4.36
N ILE A 69 8.35 -6.66 -3.71
CA ILE A 69 6.99 -6.55 -3.15
C ILE A 69 6.14 -5.81 -4.17
N GLY A 70 4.92 -6.28 -4.43
CA GLY A 70 4.09 -5.71 -5.47
C GLY A 70 2.61 -5.87 -5.20
N TRP A 71 1.84 -4.89 -5.65
CA TRP A 71 0.43 -4.76 -5.36
C TRP A 71 -0.33 -4.30 -6.60
N TYR A 72 -1.60 -4.68 -6.65
CA TYR A 72 -2.51 -4.37 -7.74
C TYR A 72 -3.63 -3.47 -7.25
N LEU A 73 -3.95 -2.45 -8.05
CA LEU A 73 -5.03 -1.50 -7.77
C LEU A 73 -5.91 -1.35 -9.02
N ASN A 74 -7.22 -1.37 -8.82
CA ASN A 74 -8.15 -1.05 -9.90
C ASN A 74 -8.18 0.47 -10.10
N GLU A 75 -8.17 0.94 -11.35
CA GLU A 75 -8.24 2.36 -11.69
C GLU A 75 -9.50 3.08 -11.17
N THR A 76 -10.56 2.32 -10.88
CA THR A 76 -11.82 2.82 -10.34
C THR A 76 -11.91 2.70 -8.81
N SER A 77 -10.79 2.44 -8.12
CA SER A 77 -10.78 2.37 -6.65
C SER A 77 -11.39 3.63 -6.04
N PRO A 78 -12.41 3.50 -5.17
CA PRO A 78 -13.09 4.66 -4.59
C PRO A 78 -12.40 5.21 -3.34
N ALA A 79 -11.30 4.59 -2.89
CA ALA A 79 -10.61 5.01 -1.68
C ALA A 79 -9.82 6.31 -1.87
N ASP A 80 -9.86 7.20 -0.89
CA ASP A 80 -9.03 8.42 -0.86
C ASP A 80 -7.53 8.06 -0.88
N LEU A 81 -7.16 7.02 -0.14
CA LEU A 81 -5.79 6.57 0.05
C LEU A 81 -5.63 5.07 -0.23
N VAL A 82 -4.42 4.69 -0.63
CA VAL A 82 -4.02 3.31 -0.85
C VAL A 82 -2.86 3.00 0.09
N ALA A 83 -3.10 2.11 1.05
CA ALA A 83 -2.08 1.59 1.94
C ALA A 83 -1.55 0.27 1.37
N VAL A 84 -0.26 0.23 1.02
CA VAL A 84 0.39 -1.01 0.62
C VAL A 84 1.32 -1.52 1.71
N THR A 85 1.33 -2.83 1.94
CA THR A 85 2.00 -3.42 3.10
C THR A 85 2.92 -4.57 2.72
N ASP A 86 4.04 -4.67 3.44
CA ASP A 86 5.00 -5.77 3.42
C ASP A 86 5.07 -6.37 4.83
N LEU A 87 4.39 -7.50 5.03
CA LEU A 87 4.29 -8.16 6.34
C LEU A 87 5.63 -8.75 6.80
N SER A 88 6.56 -9.01 5.88
CA SER A 88 7.88 -9.56 6.26
C SER A 88 8.74 -8.54 7.03
N THR A 89 8.40 -7.25 6.91
CA THR A 89 9.11 -6.15 7.59
C THR A 89 8.17 -5.20 8.32
N ASP A 90 6.89 -5.58 8.50
CA ASP A 90 5.83 -4.76 9.08
C ASP A 90 5.82 -3.31 8.55
N SER A 91 6.09 -3.16 7.26
CA SER A 91 6.20 -1.86 6.59
C SER A 91 4.89 -1.50 5.89
N VAL A 92 4.53 -0.21 5.95
CA VAL A 92 3.33 0.34 5.30
C VAL A 92 3.71 1.62 4.58
N TRP A 93 3.32 1.72 3.31
CA TRP A 93 3.39 2.95 2.53
C TRP A 93 1.98 3.43 2.21
N LEU A 94 1.78 4.75 2.29
CA LEU A 94 0.48 5.39 2.12
C LEU A 94 0.53 6.39 0.95
N PHE A 95 -0.23 6.08 -0.09
CA PHE A 95 -0.31 6.85 -1.32
C PHE A 95 -1.71 7.44 -1.49
N THR A 96 -1.82 8.58 -2.15
CA THR A 96 -3.06 8.95 -2.86
C THR A 96 -3.23 8.06 -4.08
N HIS A 97 -4.45 7.99 -4.64
CA HIS A 97 -4.68 7.28 -5.90
C HIS A 97 -3.77 7.81 -7.03
N SER A 98 -3.65 9.13 -7.17
CA SER A 98 -2.80 9.75 -8.20
C SER A 98 -1.32 9.42 -8.05
N GLU A 99 -0.79 9.37 -6.82
CA GLU A 99 0.60 8.96 -6.58
C GLU A 99 0.79 7.48 -6.93
N PHE A 100 -0.16 6.61 -6.54
CA PHE A 100 -0.09 5.18 -6.87
C PHE A 100 -0.06 4.96 -8.38
N THR A 101 -0.96 5.60 -9.14
CA THR A 101 -1.02 5.43 -10.60
C THR A 101 0.18 6.04 -11.30
N THR A 102 0.72 7.16 -10.79
CA THR A 102 1.95 7.77 -11.31
C THR A 102 3.16 6.85 -11.16
N PHE A 103 3.27 6.14 -10.03
CA PHE A 103 4.41 5.26 -9.76
C PHE A 103 4.20 3.81 -10.22
N ALA A 104 2.99 3.43 -10.62
CA ALA A 104 2.72 2.09 -11.14
C ALA A 104 3.55 1.82 -12.40
N GLN A 105 4.34 0.74 -12.37
CA GLN A 105 5.22 0.41 -13.48
C GLN A 105 4.49 -0.30 -14.62
N GLN A 106 3.29 -0.84 -14.37
CA GLN A 106 2.44 -1.48 -15.37
C GLN A 106 0.98 -1.02 -15.23
N HIS A 107 0.30 -0.94 -16.36
CA HIS A 107 -1.14 -0.74 -16.45
C HIS A 107 -1.69 -1.70 -17.50
N SER A 108 -2.63 -2.57 -17.11
CA SER A 108 -3.23 -3.56 -18.01
C SER A 108 -4.45 -2.98 -18.75
N SER A 109 -4.82 -3.57 -19.89
CA SER A 109 -6.04 -3.21 -20.63
C SER A 109 -7.35 -3.44 -19.86
N LYS A 110 -7.30 -4.09 -18.69
CA LYS A 110 -8.44 -4.29 -17.79
C LYS A 110 -8.55 -3.21 -16.71
N GLY A 111 -7.80 -2.11 -16.81
CA GLY A 111 -7.85 -1.02 -15.82
C GLY A 111 -7.16 -1.36 -14.49
N ILE A 112 -6.14 -2.22 -14.52
CA ILE A 112 -5.41 -2.64 -13.30
C ILE A 112 -3.99 -2.09 -13.35
N TYR A 113 -3.65 -1.25 -12.37
CA TYR A 113 -2.30 -0.78 -12.09
C TYR A 113 -1.52 -1.79 -11.26
N GLN A 114 -0.24 -1.92 -11.55
CA GLN A 114 0.71 -2.65 -10.71
C GLN A 114 1.86 -1.74 -10.27
N LEU A 115 1.97 -1.56 -8.96
CA LEU A 115 3.14 -0.95 -8.32
C LEU A 115 3.96 -2.05 -7.69
N TYR A 116 5.26 -2.06 -7.95
CA TYR A 116 6.22 -2.93 -7.26
C TYR A 116 7.46 -2.17 -6.79
N MET A 117 8.11 -2.72 -5.78
CA MET A 117 9.36 -2.24 -5.21
C MET A 117 10.33 -3.42 -5.10
N TYR A 118 11.47 -3.31 -5.76
CA TYR A 118 12.60 -4.22 -5.60
C TYR A 118 13.20 -4.06 -4.20
N VAL A 119 13.49 -5.18 -3.55
CA VAL A 119 14.13 -5.20 -2.22
C VAL A 119 15.66 -5.24 -2.28
N ASP A 120 16.21 -5.61 -3.44
CA ASP A 120 17.64 -5.53 -3.72
C ASP A 120 17.94 -4.18 -4.37
N GLU A 121 18.56 -3.30 -3.59
CA GLU A 121 18.89 -1.91 -3.96
C GLU A 121 19.98 -1.80 -5.04
N THR A 122 20.61 -2.92 -5.42
CA THR A 122 21.62 -2.95 -6.50
C THR A 122 21.01 -3.12 -7.89
N ILE A 123 19.70 -3.38 -7.97
CA ILE A 123 19.01 -3.64 -9.24
C ILE A 123 19.01 -2.39 -10.12
N LYS A 124 19.52 -2.56 -11.34
CA LYS A 124 19.40 -1.56 -12.40
C LYS A 124 18.05 -1.72 -13.10
N THR A 125 17.24 -0.67 -13.04
CA THR A 125 15.91 -0.60 -13.68
C THR A 125 15.80 0.64 -14.54
N LYS A 126 15.02 0.55 -15.62
CA LYS A 126 14.69 1.70 -16.48
C LYS A 126 13.53 2.55 -15.93
N LYS A 127 12.88 2.08 -14.86
CA LYS A 127 11.76 2.79 -14.22
C LYS A 127 12.32 3.87 -13.30
N GLU A 128 11.70 5.03 -13.30
CA GLU A 128 12.12 6.18 -12.47
C GLU A 128 12.13 5.81 -10.98
N LYS A 129 11.05 5.17 -10.51
CA LYS A 129 10.95 4.59 -9.18
C LYS A 129 10.61 3.12 -9.24
N ALA A 130 11.46 2.28 -8.66
CA ALA A 130 11.22 0.85 -8.49
C ALA A 130 12.02 0.21 -7.35
N LEU A 131 12.93 0.92 -6.68
CA LEU A 131 13.64 0.43 -5.49
C LEU A 131 12.87 0.81 -4.22
N LYS A 132 12.85 -0.07 -3.22
CA LYS A 132 12.11 0.15 -1.96
C LYS A 132 12.53 1.46 -1.28
N SER A 133 13.82 1.76 -1.24
CA SER A 133 14.34 3.00 -0.66
C SER A 133 13.79 4.29 -1.28
N GLN A 134 13.45 4.29 -2.57
CA GLN A 134 12.91 5.46 -3.29
C GLN A 134 11.48 5.84 -2.85
N PHE A 135 10.84 4.97 -2.07
CA PHE A 135 9.50 5.18 -1.52
C PHE A 135 9.52 5.53 -0.02
N ASN A 136 10.69 5.79 0.59
CA ASN A 136 10.79 6.11 2.02
C ASN A 136 9.93 7.31 2.44
N ASP A 137 9.71 8.29 1.55
CA ASP A 137 8.85 9.46 1.81
C ASP A 137 7.35 9.13 1.88
N TYR A 138 6.98 7.93 1.43
CA TYR A 138 5.62 7.41 1.46
C TYR A 138 5.37 6.46 2.62
N LEU A 139 6.38 6.15 3.44
CA LEU A 139 6.18 5.39 4.68
C LEU A 139 5.12 6.08 5.55
N ILE A 140 4.18 5.32 6.09
CA ILE A 140 3.04 5.86 6.83
C ILE A 140 3.47 6.80 7.96
N GLU A 141 4.59 6.50 8.62
CA GLU A 141 5.20 7.31 9.67
C GLU A 141 5.51 8.74 9.19
N LYS A 142 5.96 8.90 7.94
CA LYS A 142 6.20 10.21 7.34
C LYS A 142 4.92 10.85 6.81
N ARG A 143 3.95 10.03 6.39
CA ARG A 143 2.68 10.48 5.81
C ARG A 143 1.66 10.95 6.83
N PHE A 144 1.85 10.65 8.13
CA PHE A 144 1.08 11.29 9.19
C PHE A 144 1.10 12.81 9.05
N LYS A 145 2.28 13.44 8.90
CA LYS A 145 2.38 14.90 8.74
C LYS A 145 1.64 15.45 7.51
N THR A 146 1.38 14.62 6.51
CA THR A 146 0.65 15.00 5.29
C THR A 146 -0.85 14.87 5.47
N PHE A 147 -1.33 13.77 6.06
CA PHE A 147 -2.74 13.40 6.04
C PHE A 147 -3.44 13.48 7.39
N PHE A 148 -2.74 13.44 8.51
CA PHE A 148 -3.29 13.26 9.86
C PHE A 148 -2.78 14.33 10.83
#